data_AF-A0A0F8WWM9-F1
#
_entry.id   AF-A0A0F8WWM9-F1
#
_cell.length_a   1.000
_cell.length_b   1.000
_cell.length_c   1.000
_cell.angle_alpha   90.00
_cell.angle_beta   90.00
_cell.angle_gamma   90.00
#
_symmetry.space_group_name_H-M   'P 1'
#
loop_
_entity.id
_entity.type
_entity.pdbx_description
1 polymer ?
#
loop_
_entity_poly.entity_id
_entity_poly.type
_entity_poly.pdbx_seq_one_letter_code
_entity_poly.pdbx_strand_id
1 'polypeptide(L)' 'MQDLFDRILENKGPLGKWASQAEGYFVFPKLEGPISNRMMFQGKEVITWSINDYLG' A
#
# COMPACT_ATOMS: atom_id res chain seq x y z
N MET A 1 -23.34 24.94 10.76
CA MET A 1 -23.77 23.59 10.33
C MET A 1 -22.54 22.96 9.74
N GLN A 2 -21.92 21.99 10.43
CA GLN A 2 -20.75 21.30 9.88
C GLN A 2 -21.21 20.42 8.73
N ASP A 3 -20.55 20.54 7.59
CA ASP A 3 -20.89 19.75 6.42
C ASP A 3 -20.22 18.36 6.47
N LEU A 4 -20.44 17.56 5.43
CA LEU A 4 -19.87 16.22 5.35
C LEU A 4 -18.34 16.24 5.28
N PHE A 5 -17.75 17.26 4.64
CA PHE A 5 -16.31 17.39 4.49
C PHE A 5 -15.65 17.73 5.82
N ASP A 6 -16.26 18.63 6.60
CA ASP A 6 -15.80 18.97 7.96
C ASP A 6 -15.70 17.72 8.83
N ARG A 7 -16.71 16.83 8.78
CA ARG A 7 -16.74 15.58 9.55
C ARG A 7 -15.65 14.59 9.13
N ILE A 8 -15.34 14.52 7.83
CA ILE A 8 -14.29 13.64 7.28
C ILE A 8 -12.90 14.14 7.68
N LEU A 9 -12.70 15.46 7.69
CA LEU A 9 -11.44 16.08 8.09
C LEU A 9 -11.17 15.91 9.60
N GLU A 10 -12.19 16.10 10.43
CA GLU A 10 -12.09 15.94 11.89
C GLU A 10 -11.90 14.47 12.31
N ASN A 11 -12.52 13.54 11.60
CA ASN A 11 -12.43 12.12 11.91
C ASN A 11 -12.19 11.29 10.65
N LYS A 12 -10.90 11.13 10.31
CA LYS A 12 -10.44 10.34 9.16
C LYS A 12 -10.77 8.83 9.26
N GLY A 13 -11.49 8.39 10.29
CA GLY A 13 -11.88 7.00 10.51
C GLY A 13 -10.70 6.09 10.91
N PRO A 14 -10.97 4.81 11.15
CA PRO A 14 -9.97 3.87 11.64
C PRO A 14 -8.77 3.72 10.69
N LEU A 15 -8.97 3.83 9.38
CA LEU A 15 -7.88 3.77 8.39
C LEU A 15 -7.13 5.11 8.27
N GLY A 16 -7.85 6.23 8.27
CA GLY A 16 -7.23 7.54 8.14
C GLY A 16 -6.41 7.98 9.36
N LYS A 17 -6.64 7.36 10.52
CA LYS A 17 -5.76 7.46 11.71
C LYS A 17 -4.35 6.93 11.45
N TRP A 18 -4.23 5.92 10.59
CA TRP A 18 -2.96 5.32 10.20
C TRP A 18 -2.45 5.87 8.88
N ALA A 19 -3.21 6.72 8.18
CA ALA A 19 -2.84 7.19 6.84
C ALA A 19 -1.43 7.81 6.82
N SER A 20 -1.05 8.61 7.82
CA SER A 20 0.30 9.20 7.88
C SER A 20 1.42 8.20 8.20
N GLN A 21 1.09 7.02 8.73
CA GLN A 21 2.03 5.94 9.06
C GLN A 21 2.05 4.85 7.99
N ALA A 22 0.92 4.69 7.28
CA ALA A 22 0.72 3.76 6.20
C ALA A 22 1.13 4.36 4.85
N GLU A 23 1.05 5.68 4.67
CA GLU A 23 1.60 6.37 3.49
C GLU A 23 3.08 6.00 3.34
N GLY A 24 3.38 5.29 2.26
CA GLY A 24 4.72 4.80 1.96
C GLY A 24 4.85 3.28 2.07
N TYR A 25 5.82 2.85 2.87
CA TYR A 25 6.55 1.57 2.76
C TYR A 25 5.70 0.28 2.65
N PHE A 26 4.51 0.25 3.24
CA PHE A 26 3.59 -0.91 3.17
C PHE A 26 2.49 -0.76 2.12
N VAL A 27 2.20 0.46 1.68
CA VAL A 27 1.23 0.72 0.62
C VAL A 27 1.87 0.52 -0.76
N PHE A 28 3.19 0.75 -0.87
CA PHE A 28 3.96 0.53 -2.10
C PHE A 28 5.25 -0.29 -1.81
N PRO A 29 5.12 -1.60 -1.51
CA PRO A 29 6.29 -2.44 -1.30
C PRO A 29 7.14 -2.49 -2.58
N LYS A 30 8.43 -2.17 -2.45
CA LYS A 30 9.40 -2.36 -3.54
C LYS A 30 9.86 -3.82 -3.51
N LEU A 31 9.41 -4.59 -4.49
CA LEU A 31 9.82 -5.97 -4.66
C LEU A 31 11.11 -6.02 -5.48
N GLU A 32 12.00 -6.92 -5.09
CA GLU A 32 13.30 -7.14 -5.73
C GLU A 32 13.32 -8.52 -6.41
N GLY A 33 14.21 -8.66 -7.40
CA GLY A 33 14.40 -9.88 -8.18
C GLY A 33 13.61 -9.89 -9.50
N PRO A 34 13.70 -11.01 -10.26
CA PRO A 34 12.94 -11.19 -11.48
C PRO A 34 11.43 -11.10 -11.24
N ILE A 35 10.69 -10.56 -12.21
CA ILE A 35 9.22 -10.51 -12.12
C ILE A 35 8.69 -11.96 -12.12
N SER A 36 7.95 -12.32 -11.08
CA SER A 36 7.43 -13.67 -10.88
C SER A 36 6.30 -13.69 -9.85
N ASN A 37 5.65 -14.83 -9.68
CA ASN A 37 4.65 -15.06 -8.62
C ASN A 37 5.25 -15.08 -7.20
N ARG A 38 6.58 -15.15 -7.11
CA ARG A 38 7.36 -15.03 -5.89
C ARG A 38 8.49 -14.03 -6.10
N MET A 39 8.58 -13.05 -5.22
CA MET A 39 9.60 -12.01 -5.27
C MET A 39 10.18 -11.75 -3.89
N MET A 40 11.26 -10.97 -3.81
CA MET A 40 11.90 -10.63 -2.55
C MET A 40 11.37 -9.30 -2.01
N PHE A 41 11.00 -9.28 -0.74
CA PHE A 41 10.69 -8.07 0.01
C PHE A 41 11.47 -8.10 1.32
N GLN A 42 12.41 -7.17 1.48
CA GLN A 42 13.28 -7.07 2.67
C GLN A 42 14.03 -8.39 2.99
N GLY A 43 14.57 -9.04 1.95
CA GLY A 43 15.28 -10.31 2.12
C GLY A 43 14.38 -11.50 2.45
N LYS A 44 13.05 -11.36 2.39
CA LYS A 44 12.09 -12.46 2.54
C LYS A 44 11.35 -12.71 1.23
N GLU A 45 11.13 -13.98 0.91
CA GLU A 45 10.30 -14.36 -0.22
C GLU A 45 8.82 -14.10 0.12
N VAL A 46 8.09 -13.46 -0.81
CA VAL A 46 6.66 -13.16 -0.69
C VAL A 46 5.90 -13.59 -1.95
N ILE A 47 4.60 -13.88 -1.81
CA ILE A 47 3.71 -14.17 -2.94
C ILE A 47 3.19 -12.84 -3.51
N THR A 48 3.34 -12.64 -4.82
CA THR A 48 2.87 -11.47 -5.54
C THR A 48 1.56 -11.78 -6.27
N TRP A 49 0.45 -11.17 -5.83
CA TRP A 49 -0.90 -11.45 -6.35
C TRP A 49 -1.25 -10.67 -7.63
N SER A 50 -0.51 -9.61 -7.94
CA SER A 50 -0.65 -8.83 -9.16
C SER A 50 0.68 -8.84 -9.91
N ILE A 51 0.85 -9.82 -10.80
CA ILE A 51 2.02 -9.90 -11.68
C ILE A 51 1.63 -9.19 -12.98
N ASN A 52 2.24 -8.04 -13.21
CA ASN A 52 2.05 -7.28 -14.43
C ASN A 52 3.40 -7.21 -15.14
N ASP A 53 3.72 -8.27 -15.87
CA ASP A 53 4.87 -8.30 -16.76
C ASP A 53 4.44 -7.89 -18.17
N TYR A 54 4.39 -6.58 -18.40
CA TYR A 54 3.95 -6.04 -19.68
C TYR A 54 5.03 -6.05 -20.77
N LEU A 55 6.26 -6.49 -20.44
CA LEU A 55 7.41 -6.32 -21.34
C LEU A 55 8.10 -7.64 -21.70
N GLY A 56 8.04 -8.68 -20.86
CA GLY A 56 8.70 -9.96 -21.12
C GLY A 56 10.22 -9.90 -20.94
#